data_AF-A0A0H5D525-F1
#
_entry.id   AF-A0A0H5D525-F1
#
_cell.length_a   1.000
_cell.length_b   1.000
_cell.length_c   1.000
_cell.angle_alpha   90.00
_cell.angle_beta   90.00
_cell.angle_gamma   90.00
#
_symmetry.space_group_name_H-M   'P 1'
#
loop_
_entity.id
_entity.type
_entity.pdbx_description
1 polymer ?
#
loop_
_entity_poly.entity_id
_entity_poly.type
_entity_poly.pdbx_seq_one_letter_code
_entity_poly.pdbx_strand_id
1 'polypeptide(L)'
;MTSVGHFTWTDLSTYDMAAAKTAYSTLFGWRFEQDATYAFATQNGDPAAAVFPMPEFLAKIDMPSFWMSYVQVDDLDKAVDIARGHPGTIIEIEPHDFDGATRIALVRDPAGAGFTLVQGSTLMAPASQSLPHQAIPGQVLRRYHHVPDITLIEGFYGALFGWSFHKIAETPWPVYDIRHPDGSLVAQAEEVPETIRGKFRYWMPCFAVPSLDGARSAVQRIGGEITRDLQDGRLMAADSQGAAFMIQAAGDPAGATATPATDHSPRPWRAALGLICIWLAVVMELPLFWGVLFLLWSWSALRAGRADFIDPVDRQRNPLLFWGLSATWIGLSLWMIGAALGLF
;
A
#
# COMPACT_ATOMS: atom_id res chain seq x y z
N MET A 1 6.78 -29.64 0.04
CA MET A 1 7.45 -28.36 -0.23
C MET A 1 8.09 -27.89 1.07
N THR A 2 9.36 -27.52 1.04
CA THR A 2 10.09 -26.99 2.19
C THR A 2 9.71 -25.54 2.41
N SER A 3 9.47 -25.11 3.65
CA SER A 3 9.21 -23.69 3.97
C SER A 3 10.47 -22.82 3.84
N VAL A 4 11.65 -23.42 3.82
CA VAL A 4 12.95 -22.75 3.63
C VAL A 4 12.92 -21.86 2.39
N GLY A 5 13.39 -20.62 2.53
CA GLY A 5 13.37 -19.62 1.46
C GLY A 5 11.99 -19.00 1.21
N HIS A 6 10.98 -19.30 2.02
CA HIS A 6 9.66 -18.68 1.96
C HIS A 6 9.39 -17.83 3.19
N PHE A 7 8.53 -16.83 3.00
CA PHE A 7 7.97 -16.11 4.14
C PHE A 7 7.01 -16.99 4.92
N THR A 8 7.24 -17.12 6.22
CA THR A 8 6.45 -18.00 7.10
C THR A 8 5.63 -17.26 8.14
N TRP A 9 6.00 -16.02 8.49
CA TRP A 9 5.31 -15.30 9.56
C TRP A 9 5.30 -13.79 9.37
N THR A 10 4.38 -13.14 10.06
CA THR A 10 4.37 -11.69 10.23
C THR A 10 3.87 -11.33 11.62
N ASP A 11 4.48 -10.33 12.22
CA ASP A 11 4.01 -9.76 13.47
C ASP A 11 4.17 -8.24 13.48
N LEU A 12 3.52 -7.61 14.44
CA LEU A 12 3.49 -6.17 14.61
C LEU A 12 4.24 -5.79 15.88
N SER A 13 5.30 -4.97 15.70
CA SER A 13 5.92 -4.22 16.80
C SER A 13 5.10 -2.96 17.04
N THR A 14 4.59 -2.76 18.26
CA THR A 14 3.66 -1.66 18.54
C THR A 14 3.84 -0.99 19.89
N TYR A 15 3.58 0.31 19.98
CA TYR A 15 3.66 1.06 21.25
C TYR A 15 2.48 0.81 22.19
N ASP A 16 1.31 0.48 21.64
CA ASP A 16 0.09 0.12 22.38
C ASP A 16 -0.50 -1.18 21.81
N MET A 17 -0.22 -2.29 22.50
CA MET A 17 -0.75 -3.61 22.13
C MET A 17 -2.26 -3.69 22.28
N ALA A 18 -2.87 -3.02 23.26
CA ALA A 18 -4.31 -3.10 23.48
C ALA A 18 -5.08 -2.40 22.36
N ALA A 19 -4.59 -1.23 21.93
CA ALA A 19 -5.10 -0.53 20.76
C ALA A 19 -4.90 -1.36 19.49
N ALA A 20 -3.72 -1.94 19.29
CA ALA A 20 -3.46 -2.80 18.12
C ALA A 20 -4.39 -4.02 18.08
N LYS A 21 -4.53 -4.77 19.19
CA LYS A 21 -5.45 -5.91 19.27
C LYS A 21 -6.88 -5.50 18.89
N THR A 22 -7.37 -4.40 19.43
CA THR A 22 -8.71 -3.86 19.11
C THR A 22 -8.84 -3.47 17.64
N ALA A 23 -7.83 -2.80 17.08
CA ALA A 23 -7.78 -2.36 15.70
C ALA A 23 -7.84 -3.54 14.73
N TYR A 24 -6.95 -4.51 14.87
CA TYR A 24 -6.88 -5.64 13.94
C TYR A 24 -8.01 -6.66 14.15
N SER A 25 -8.59 -6.73 15.36
CA SER A 25 -9.87 -7.44 15.58
C SER A 25 -11.01 -6.78 14.79
N THR A 26 -11.06 -5.44 14.74
CA THR A 26 -12.08 -4.68 13.99
C THR A 26 -11.88 -4.75 12.49
N LEU A 27 -10.63 -4.72 12.03
CA LEU A 27 -10.26 -4.70 10.61
C LEU A 27 -10.39 -6.07 9.95
N PHE A 28 -9.87 -7.12 10.61
CA PHE A 28 -9.78 -8.46 10.02
C PHE A 28 -10.69 -9.50 10.68
N GLY A 29 -11.21 -9.22 11.88
CA GLY A 29 -11.96 -10.20 12.67
C GLY A 29 -11.07 -11.12 13.51
N TRP A 30 -9.80 -10.78 13.67
CA TRP A 30 -8.83 -11.59 14.40
C TRP A 30 -9.21 -11.77 15.87
N ARG A 31 -8.81 -12.91 16.42
CA ARG A 31 -8.86 -13.20 17.85
C ARG A 31 -7.45 -13.32 18.40
N PHE A 32 -7.18 -12.62 19.49
CA PHE A 32 -5.87 -12.58 20.10
C PHE A 32 -5.80 -13.41 21.38
N GLU A 33 -4.63 -13.99 21.62
CA GLU A 33 -4.30 -14.58 22.90
C GLU A 33 -4.16 -13.51 24.01
N GLN A 34 -4.40 -13.95 25.24
CA GLN A 34 -4.22 -13.14 26.44
C GLN A 34 -2.76 -13.18 26.90
N ASP A 35 -1.86 -12.75 26.02
CA ASP A 35 -0.44 -12.57 26.31
C ASP A 35 -0.08 -11.07 26.20
N ALA A 36 0.75 -10.58 27.12
CA ALA A 36 1.20 -9.20 27.19
C ALA A 36 2.62 -8.98 26.60
N THR A 37 3.33 -10.07 26.29
CA THR A 37 4.68 -10.10 25.76
C THR A 37 4.69 -10.42 24.26
N TYR A 38 3.91 -11.40 23.83
CA TYR A 38 3.77 -11.77 22.43
C TYR A 38 2.41 -12.45 22.21
N ALA A 39 1.47 -11.76 21.58
CA ALA A 39 0.10 -12.26 21.45
C ALA A 39 -0.20 -12.71 20.02
N PHE A 40 -0.34 -14.02 19.84
CA PHE A 40 -0.76 -14.59 18.58
C PHE A 40 -2.20 -14.18 18.25
N ALA A 41 -2.43 -13.96 16.96
CA ALA A 41 -3.71 -13.66 16.35
C ALA A 41 -4.14 -14.83 15.47
N THR A 42 -5.40 -15.20 15.58
CA THR A 42 -6.01 -16.21 14.72
C THR A 42 -7.16 -15.63 13.92
N GLN A 43 -7.33 -16.12 12.69
CA GLN A 43 -8.48 -15.87 11.85
C GLN A 43 -9.19 -17.20 11.62
N ASN A 44 -10.44 -17.31 12.09
CA ASN A 44 -11.22 -18.55 12.02
C ASN A 44 -10.50 -19.80 12.61
N GLY A 45 -9.62 -19.59 13.60
CA GLY A 45 -8.85 -20.66 14.24
C GLY A 45 -7.48 -20.92 13.62
N ASP A 46 -7.20 -20.39 12.43
CA ASP A 46 -5.89 -20.49 11.80
C ASP A 46 -4.97 -19.35 12.25
N PRO A 47 -3.67 -19.60 12.50
CA PRO A 47 -2.70 -18.54 12.79
C PRO A 47 -2.67 -17.48 11.68
N ALA A 48 -2.70 -16.21 12.04
CA ALA A 48 -2.75 -15.09 11.08
C ALA A 48 -1.57 -14.12 11.23
N ALA A 49 -1.23 -13.77 12.47
CA ALA A 49 -0.15 -12.85 12.82
C ALA A 49 0.14 -12.90 14.32
N ALA A 50 0.99 -12.01 14.82
CA ALA A 50 1.04 -11.67 16.23
C ALA A 50 1.25 -10.16 16.45
N VAL A 51 1.08 -9.71 17.70
CA VAL A 51 1.41 -8.36 18.15
C VAL A 51 2.31 -8.44 19.38
N PHE A 52 3.28 -7.54 19.48
CA PHE A 52 4.19 -7.47 20.63
C PHE A 52 4.68 -6.02 20.88
N PRO A 53 5.20 -5.70 22.07
CA PRO A 53 5.67 -4.35 22.39
C PRO A 53 6.83 -3.92 21.49
N MET A 54 6.84 -2.65 21.09
CA MET A 54 7.98 -2.04 20.38
C MET A 54 9.29 -2.27 21.14
N PRO A 55 10.31 -2.89 20.53
CA PRO A 55 11.62 -3.05 21.18
C PRO A 55 12.26 -1.72 21.56
N GLU A 56 12.87 -1.64 22.73
CA GLU A 56 13.42 -0.39 23.29
C GLU A 56 14.45 0.27 22.37
N PHE A 57 15.29 -0.52 21.71
CA PHE A 57 16.33 0.01 20.81
C PHE A 57 15.74 0.66 19.55
N LEU A 58 14.58 0.18 19.07
CA LEU A 58 13.86 0.78 17.94
C LEU A 58 13.04 1.99 18.37
N ALA A 59 12.49 1.96 19.59
CA ALA A 59 11.84 3.12 20.18
C ALA A 59 12.80 4.30 20.35
N LYS A 60 14.07 4.06 20.71
CA LYS A 60 15.11 5.09 20.86
C LYS A 60 15.46 5.84 19.58
N ILE A 61 15.14 5.27 18.41
CA ILE A 61 15.36 5.90 17.10
C ILE A 61 14.07 6.41 16.47
N ASP A 62 13.00 6.54 17.27
CA ASP A 62 11.67 7.01 16.85
C ASP A 62 11.10 6.22 15.67
N MET A 63 11.31 4.90 15.68
CA MET A 63 10.70 4.02 14.69
C MET A 63 9.18 4.00 14.91
N PRO A 64 8.33 4.22 13.88
CA PRO A 64 6.89 4.02 14.02
C PRO A 64 6.58 2.56 14.34
N SER A 65 5.37 2.23 14.80
CA SER A 65 4.92 0.83 14.79
C SER A 65 5.11 0.25 13.39
N PHE A 66 5.45 -1.03 13.26
CA PHE A 66 5.70 -1.64 11.96
C PHE A 66 5.40 -3.14 11.95
N TRP A 67 5.04 -3.62 10.75
CA TRP A 67 4.91 -5.02 10.45
C TRP A 67 6.28 -5.61 10.06
N MET A 68 6.68 -6.68 10.72
CA MET A 68 7.88 -7.45 10.39
C MET A 68 7.50 -8.70 9.60
N SER A 69 8.35 -9.09 8.65
CA SER A 69 8.18 -10.30 7.85
C SER A 69 9.31 -11.29 8.14
N TYR A 70 8.96 -12.57 8.24
CA TYR A 70 9.89 -13.63 8.61
C TYR A 70 10.11 -14.58 7.44
N VAL A 71 11.36 -14.91 7.13
CA VAL A 71 11.74 -15.89 6.09
C VAL A 71 12.41 -17.09 6.75
N GLN A 72 11.92 -18.29 6.44
CA GLN A 72 12.49 -19.52 6.97
C GLN A 72 13.86 -19.80 6.36
N VAL A 73 14.79 -20.23 7.21
CA VAL A 73 16.08 -20.78 6.82
C VAL A 73 16.29 -22.15 7.45
N ASP A 74 17.13 -22.95 6.81
CA ASP A 74 17.55 -24.26 7.32
C ASP A 74 18.62 -24.11 8.40
N ASP A 75 19.59 -23.20 8.16
CA ASP A 75 20.68 -22.86 9.07
C ASP A 75 20.77 -21.34 9.21
N LEU A 76 20.40 -20.85 10.40
CA LEU A 76 20.35 -19.43 10.75
C LEU A 76 21.74 -18.79 10.78
N ASP A 77 22.72 -19.48 11.34
CA ASP A 77 24.07 -18.94 11.49
C ASP A 77 24.72 -18.78 10.11
N LYS A 78 24.57 -19.79 9.25
CA LYS A 78 25.01 -19.72 7.85
C LYS A 78 24.30 -18.62 7.07
N ALA A 79 22.99 -18.46 7.23
CA ALA A 79 22.24 -17.42 6.55
C ALA A 79 22.70 -16.01 7.00
N VAL A 80 22.93 -15.81 8.29
CA VAL A 80 23.48 -14.55 8.82
C VAL A 80 24.89 -14.28 8.29
N ASP A 81 25.74 -15.29 8.19
CA ASP A 81 27.08 -15.14 7.61
C ASP A 81 27.04 -14.74 6.13
N ILE A 82 26.13 -15.34 5.33
CA ILE A 82 25.89 -14.92 3.95
C ILE A 82 25.40 -13.47 3.90
N ALA A 83 24.45 -13.10 4.76
CA ALA A 83 23.92 -11.74 4.82
C ALA A 83 25.03 -10.73 5.15
N ARG A 84 25.85 -11.01 6.16
CA ARG A 84 26.97 -10.18 6.59
C ARG A 84 28.02 -9.96 5.49
N GLY A 85 28.14 -10.90 4.56
CA GLY A 85 29.03 -10.80 3.40
C GLY A 85 28.58 -9.78 2.34
N HIS A 86 27.36 -9.25 2.40
CA HIS A 86 26.84 -8.33 1.39
C HIS A 86 26.96 -6.85 1.84
N PRO A 87 27.48 -5.96 0.97
CA PRO A 87 27.57 -4.53 1.26
C PRO A 87 26.19 -3.91 1.51
N GLY A 88 26.11 -3.02 2.52
CA GLY A 88 24.86 -2.33 2.88
C GLY A 88 23.93 -3.12 3.79
N THR A 89 24.22 -4.40 4.05
CA THR A 89 23.47 -5.21 5.01
C THR A 89 23.83 -4.86 6.45
N ILE A 90 22.83 -4.86 7.34
CA ILE A 90 23.01 -4.67 8.78
C ILE A 90 22.37 -5.85 9.51
N ILE A 91 23.11 -6.48 10.43
CA ILE A 91 22.54 -7.44 11.37
C ILE A 91 22.10 -6.64 12.60
N GLU A 92 20.80 -6.41 12.75
CA GLU A 92 20.26 -5.59 13.86
C GLU A 92 20.14 -6.41 15.14
N ILE A 93 19.79 -7.69 15.00
CA ILE A 93 19.77 -8.64 16.10
C ILE A 93 20.49 -9.90 15.64
N GLU A 94 21.57 -10.24 16.34
CA GLU A 94 22.34 -11.47 16.11
C GLU A 94 21.48 -12.73 16.37
N PRO A 95 21.84 -13.88 15.78
CA PRO A 95 21.15 -15.15 16.02
C PRO A 95 20.97 -15.43 17.51
N HIS A 96 19.72 -15.53 17.95
CA HIS A 96 19.39 -15.85 19.33
C HIS A 96 18.16 -16.77 19.40
N ASP A 97 17.99 -17.37 20.58
CA ASP A 97 16.88 -18.25 20.90
C ASP A 97 15.62 -17.43 21.21
N PHE A 98 14.51 -17.76 20.54
CA PHE A 98 13.22 -17.11 20.74
C PHE A 98 12.38 -17.84 21.79
N ASP A 99 12.29 -19.17 21.71
CA ASP A 99 11.41 -20.00 22.55
C ASP A 99 11.94 -21.43 22.82
N GLY A 100 13.24 -21.67 22.66
CA GLY A 100 13.88 -22.99 22.80
C GLY A 100 13.68 -23.94 21.61
N ALA A 101 12.73 -23.69 20.72
CA ALA A 101 12.47 -24.48 19.51
C ALA A 101 12.71 -23.68 18.22
N THR A 102 12.71 -22.35 18.32
CA THR A 102 12.86 -21.40 17.23
C THR A 102 13.98 -20.42 17.55
N ARG A 103 14.83 -20.17 16.55
CA ARG A 103 15.87 -19.13 16.59
C ARG A 103 15.58 -18.07 15.55
N ILE A 104 15.93 -16.82 15.85
CA ILE A 104 15.71 -15.69 14.95
C ILE A 104 16.94 -14.78 14.85
N ALA A 105 17.06 -14.08 13.73
CA ALA A 105 18.00 -12.97 13.55
C ALA A 105 17.31 -11.86 12.73
N LEU A 106 17.45 -10.61 13.15
CA LEU A 106 16.89 -9.47 12.43
C LEU A 106 17.95 -8.88 11.51
N VAL A 107 17.63 -8.81 10.22
CA VAL A 107 18.53 -8.35 9.17
C VAL A 107 17.89 -7.19 8.42
N ARG A 108 18.69 -6.18 8.11
CA ARG A 108 18.34 -5.12 7.17
C ARG A 108 19.05 -5.36 5.85
N ASP A 109 18.29 -5.43 4.76
CA ASP A 109 18.85 -5.62 3.42
C ASP A 109 19.57 -4.37 2.88
N PRO A 110 20.28 -4.47 1.74
CA PRO A 110 20.98 -3.33 1.16
C PRO A 110 20.09 -2.16 0.70
N ALA A 111 18.80 -2.40 0.46
CA ALA A 111 17.83 -1.34 0.17
C ALA A 111 17.26 -0.69 1.44
N GLY A 112 17.62 -1.22 2.61
CA GLY A 112 17.29 -0.71 3.92
C GLY A 112 16.07 -1.37 4.56
N ALA A 113 15.46 -2.42 3.99
CA ALA A 113 14.30 -3.07 4.61
C ALA A 113 14.69 -4.09 5.67
N GLY A 114 14.05 -3.99 6.83
CA GLY A 114 14.17 -4.99 7.89
C GLY A 114 13.32 -6.24 7.59
N PHE A 115 13.87 -7.42 7.85
CA PHE A 115 13.19 -8.72 7.85
C PHE A 115 13.89 -9.69 8.80
N THR A 116 13.14 -10.66 9.32
CA THR A 116 13.67 -11.63 10.27
C THR A 116 13.95 -12.96 9.58
N LEU A 117 15.15 -13.49 9.75
CA LEU A 117 15.48 -14.87 9.44
C LEU A 117 15.01 -15.76 10.58
N VAL A 118 14.36 -16.88 10.28
CA VAL A 118 13.84 -17.81 11.30
C VAL A 118 14.22 -19.26 10.99
N GLN A 119 14.70 -19.97 12.00
CA GLN A 119 14.93 -21.41 11.97
C GLN A 119 14.12 -22.07 13.08
N GLY A 120 13.30 -23.05 12.75
CA GLY A 120 12.36 -23.69 13.68
C GLY A 120 10.95 -23.78 13.10
N SER A 121 9.95 -24.04 13.94
CA SER A 121 8.57 -24.28 13.49
C SER A 121 7.50 -23.46 14.21
N THR A 122 7.84 -22.71 15.26
CA THR A 122 6.82 -21.96 16.03
C THR A 122 6.23 -20.82 15.23
N LEU A 123 7.07 -20.07 14.52
CA LEU A 123 6.66 -18.92 13.71
C LEU A 123 6.31 -19.37 12.29
N MET A 124 5.27 -20.20 12.20
CA MET A 124 4.72 -20.67 10.93
C MET A 124 3.22 -20.35 10.88
N ALA A 125 2.85 -19.38 10.05
CA ALA A 125 1.49 -19.25 9.55
C ALA A 125 1.26 -20.37 8.54
N PRO A 126 0.00 -20.77 8.30
CA PRO A 126 -0.31 -21.57 7.12
C PRO A 126 0.33 -20.87 5.91
N ALA A 127 1.23 -21.56 5.21
CA ALA A 127 1.73 -21.04 3.95
C ALA A 127 0.50 -20.67 3.13
N SER A 128 0.42 -19.43 2.63
CA SER A 128 -0.59 -19.03 1.65
C SER A 128 -0.27 -19.76 0.34
N GLN A 129 -0.45 -21.08 0.34
CA GLN A 129 -0.47 -21.95 -0.83
C GLN A 129 -1.73 -21.72 -1.66
N SER A 130 -2.65 -20.89 -1.16
CA SER A 130 -3.83 -20.48 -1.87
C SER A 130 -3.43 -19.59 -3.04
N LEU A 131 -3.70 -20.07 -4.24
CA LEU A 131 -3.84 -19.26 -5.44
C LEU A 131 -4.70 -18.00 -5.11
N PRO A 132 -4.55 -16.87 -5.82
CA PRO A 132 -5.24 -15.61 -5.48
C PRO A 132 -6.76 -15.72 -5.27
N HIS A 133 -7.40 -16.71 -5.88
CA HIS A 133 -8.83 -17.02 -5.78
C HIS A 133 -9.24 -17.86 -4.55
N GLN A 134 -8.29 -18.29 -3.73
CA GLN A 134 -8.48 -18.98 -2.44
C GLN A 134 -7.98 -18.14 -1.25
N ALA A 135 -7.73 -16.84 -1.46
CA ALA A 135 -7.29 -15.95 -0.40
C ALA A 135 -8.32 -15.91 0.74
N ILE A 136 -7.87 -16.16 1.97
CA ILE A 136 -8.72 -16.11 3.16
C ILE A 136 -8.66 -14.67 3.70
N PRO A 137 -9.78 -13.94 3.78
CA PRO A 137 -9.79 -12.60 4.36
C PRO A 137 -9.21 -12.59 5.78
N GLY A 138 -8.33 -11.63 6.06
CA GLY A 138 -7.57 -11.52 7.29
C GLY A 138 -6.23 -12.27 7.28
N GLN A 139 -5.85 -12.93 6.18
CA GLN A 139 -4.54 -13.56 6.03
C GLN A 139 -3.63 -12.73 5.11
N VAL A 140 -2.31 -12.93 5.22
CA VAL A 140 -1.36 -12.32 4.28
C VAL A 140 -1.49 -12.99 2.91
N LEU A 141 -1.87 -12.20 1.91
CA LEU A 141 -1.96 -12.62 0.52
C LEU A 141 -0.57 -12.69 -0.13
N ARG A 142 0.22 -11.64 0.07
CA ARG A 142 1.55 -11.47 -0.53
C ARG A 142 2.36 -10.48 0.29
N ARG A 143 3.68 -10.51 0.13
CA ARG A 143 4.57 -9.45 0.62
C ARG A 143 5.15 -8.68 -0.54
N TYR A 144 5.33 -7.39 -0.32
CA TYR A 144 5.87 -6.48 -1.31
C TYR A 144 7.06 -5.73 -0.74
N HIS A 145 8.07 -5.54 -1.57
CA HIS A 145 9.17 -4.65 -1.27
C HIS A 145 9.23 -3.50 -2.27
N HIS A 146 9.07 -2.28 -1.78
CA HIS A 146 9.29 -1.08 -2.56
C HIS A 146 10.77 -0.67 -2.51
N VAL A 147 11.44 -0.62 -3.67
CA VAL A 147 12.88 -0.34 -3.80
C VAL A 147 13.12 0.84 -4.75
N PRO A 148 14.27 1.53 -4.65
CA PRO A 148 14.68 2.50 -5.67
C PRO A 148 15.20 1.87 -6.94
N ASP A 149 15.79 0.70 -6.82
CA ASP A 149 16.46 -0.02 -7.89
C ASP A 149 16.49 -1.49 -7.45
N ILE A 150 16.00 -2.40 -8.31
CA ILE A 150 15.94 -3.82 -8.00
C ILE A 150 17.34 -4.42 -7.76
N THR A 151 18.37 -3.88 -8.43
CA THR A 151 19.74 -4.43 -8.41
C THR A 151 20.38 -4.38 -7.01
N LEU A 152 19.86 -3.54 -6.11
CA LEU A 152 20.29 -3.48 -4.71
C LEU A 152 20.01 -4.77 -3.95
N ILE A 153 18.95 -5.50 -4.32
CA ILE A 153 18.45 -6.64 -3.55
C ILE A 153 18.57 -7.97 -4.29
N GLU A 154 18.73 -7.97 -5.62
CA GLU A 154 18.81 -9.20 -6.43
C GLU A 154 19.96 -10.12 -5.99
N GLY A 155 21.18 -9.58 -5.92
CA GLY A 155 22.35 -10.37 -5.53
C GLY A 155 22.26 -10.88 -4.09
N PHE A 156 21.75 -10.04 -3.18
CA PHE A 156 21.59 -10.36 -1.76
C PHE A 156 20.61 -11.52 -1.54
N TYR A 157 19.39 -11.41 -2.06
CA TYR A 157 18.37 -12.46 -1.88
C TYR A 157 18.65 -13.71 -2.74
N GLY A 158 19.30 -13.54 -3.90
CA GLY A 158 19.80 -14.66 -4.70
C GLY A 158 20.83 -15.49 -3.94
N ALA A 159 21.75 -14.85 -3.20
CA ALA A 159 22.74 -15.56 -2.40
C ALA A 159 22.14 -16.22 -1.14
N LEU A 160 21.18 -15.57 -0.47
CA LEU A 160 20.56 -16.09 0.75
C LEU A 160 19.62 -17.26 0.49
N PHE A 161 18.76 -17.13 -0.52
CA PHE A 161 17.62 -18.04 -0.70
C PHE A 161 17.56 -18.66 -2.10
N GLY A 162 18.46 -18.29 -3.00
CA GLY A 162 18.37 -18.67 -4.42
C GLY A 162 17.24 -17.98 -5.17
N TRP A 163 16.67 -16.89 -4.63
CA TRP A 163 15.56 -16.19 -5.28
C TRP A 163 15.97 -15.61 -6.63
N SER A 164 15.07 -15.72 -7.61
CA SER A 164 15.19 -15.08 -8.91
C SER A 164 14.13 -14.00 -9.10
N PHE A 165 14.50 -12.92 -9.80
CA PHE A 165 13.66 -11.75 -10.00
C PHE A 165 13.26 -11.68 -11.47
N HIS A 166 11.95 -11.62 -11.73
CA HIS A 166 11.39 -11.62 -13.08
C HIS A 166 10.51 -10.41 -13.26
N LYS A 167 10.92 -9.49 -14.12
CA LYS A 167 10.09 -8.32 -14.44
C LYS A 167 8.79 -8.77 -15.13
N ILE A 168 7.65 -8.33 -14.61
CA ILE A 168 6.32 -8.68 -15.12
C ILE A 168 5.53 -7.47 -15.65
N ALA A 169 5.88 -6.26 -15.22
CA ALA A 169 5.26 -5.02 -15.68
C ALA A 169 6.28 -3.86 -15.63
N GLU A 170 6.06 -2.84 -16.44
CA GLU A 170 6.85 -1.60 -16.48
C GLU A 170 6.05 -0.37 -15.99
N THR A 171 4.72 -0.46 -16.00
CA THR A 171 3.82 0.67 -15.73
C THR A 171 2.84 0.35 -14.59
N PRO A 172 2.54 1.30 -13.69
CA PRO A 172 3.10 2.66 -13.63
C PRO A 172 4.57 2.73 -13.20
N TRP A 173 5.14 1.63 -12.72
CA TRP A 173 6.54 1.43 -12.40
C TRP A 173 6.92 -0.05 -12.63
N PRO A 174 8.22 -0.36 -12.74
CA PRO A 174 8.68 -1.75 -12.84
C PRO A 174 8.22 -2.61 -11.66
N VAL A 175 7.64 -3.76 -11.97
CA VAL A 175 7.20 -4.78 -11.01
C VAL A 175 7.91 -6.10 -11.31
N TYR A 176 8.43 -6.74 -10.27
CA TYR A 176 9.17 -7.99 -10.35
C TYR A 176 8.50 -9.07 -9.51
N ASP A 177 8.23 -10.21 -10.12
CA ASP A 177 7.94 -11.45 -9.40
C ASP A 177 9.23 -12.01 -8.82
N ILE A 178 9.20 -12.36 -7.54
CA ILE A 178 10.32 -13.00 -6.85
C ILE A 178 9.98 -14.48 -6.70
N ARG A 179 10.78 -15.34 -7.34
CA ARG A 179 10.54 -16.78 -7.44
C ARG A 179 11.58 -17.54 -6.64
N HIS A 180 11.13 -18.54 -5.91
CA HIS A 180 12.02 -19.51 -5.26
C HIS A 180 12.54 -20.52 -6.30
N PRO A 181 13.71 -21.19 -6.10
CA PRO A 181 14.22 -22.21 -7.01
C PRO A 181 13.26 -23.36 -7.35
N ASP A 182 12.25 -23.62 -6.53
CA ASP A 182 11.21 -24.61 -6.82
C ASP A 182 10.10 -24.08 -7.77
N GLY A 183 10.23 -22.85 -8.25
CA GLY A 183 9.32 -22.18 -9.19
C GLY A 183 8.14 -21.46 -8.55
N SER A 184 7.95 -21.59 -7.24
CA SER A 184 6.84 -20.94 -6.54
C SER A 184 7.09 -19.43 -6.36
N LEU A 185 5.99 -18.66 -6.30
CA LEU A 185 6.04 -17.22 -6.07
C LEU A 185 6.25 -16.94 -4.58
N VAL A 186 7.27 -16.17 -4.24
CA VAL A 186 7.59 -15.80 -2.85
C VAL A 186 6.97 -14.45 -2.48
N ALA A 187 7.20 -13.46 -3.33
CA ALA A 187 6.84 -12.06 -3.08
C ALA A 187 6.92 -11.26 -4.39
N GLN A 188 6.64 -9.96 -4.30
CA GLN A 188 6.84 -9.02 -5.40
C GLN A 188 7.71 -7.85 -4.95
N ALA A 189 8.49 -7.28 -5.86
CA ALA A 189 9.21 -6.04 -5.63
C ALA A 189 8.84 -5.00 -6.68
N GLU A 190 8.86 -3.72 -6.30
CA GLU A 190 8.43 -2.61 -7.15
C GLU A 190 9.42 -1.45 -7.05
N GLU A 191 9.86 -0.95 -8.21
CA GLU A 191 10.73 0.22 -8.31
C GLU A 191 9.91 1.51 -8.27
N VAL A 192 9.39 1.85 -7.10
CA VAL A 192 8.50 3.01 -6.93
C VAL A 192 9.27 4.25 -6.47
N PRO A 193 8.90 5.49 -6.85
CA PRO A 193 9.59 6.72 -6.41
C PRO A 193 9.60 6.92 -4.90
N GLU A 194 10.54 7.73 -4.39
CA GLU A 194 10.68 8.02 -2.94
C GLU A 194 9.41 8.60 -2.31
N THR A 195 8.64 9.38 -3.08
CA THR A 195 7.34 9.93 -2.65
C THR A 195 6.28 8.86 -2.38
N ILE A 196 6.49 7.62 -2.84
CA ILE A 196 5.66 6.45 -2.54
C ILE A 196 6.31 5.59 -1.46
N ARG A 197 7.63 5.33 -1.58
CA ARG A 197 8.34 4.48 -0.62
C ARG A 197 8.39 5.05 0.80
N GLY A 198 8.34 6.37 0.94
CA GLY A 198 8.48 7.06 2.22
C GLY A 198 9.90 7.03 2.77
N LYS A 199 10.05 7.34 4.07
CA LYS A 199 11.36 7.33 4.76
C LYS A 199 11.81 5.91 5.11
N PHE A 200 10.89 5.10 5.63
CA PHE A 200 11.20 3.75 6.10
C PHE A 200 11.01 2.70 5.00
N ARG A 201 11.71 1.58 5.11
CA ARG A 201 11.74 0.50 4.11
C ARG A 201 11.35 -0.79 4.82
N TYR A 202 10.41 -1.52 4.25
CA TYR A 202 9.84 -2.72 4.86
C TYR A 202 9.45 -3.74 3.79
N TRP A 203 9.50 -5.01 4.18
CA TRP A 203 8.71 -6.05 3.53
C TRP A 203 7.26 -5.94 4.00
N MET A 204 6.46 -5.21 3.24
CA MET A 204 5.08 -4.90 3.59
C MET A 204 4.17 -6.11 3.36
N PRO A 205 3.51 -6.64 4.40
CA PRO A 205 2.46 -7.61 4.20
C PRO A 205 1.25 -6.94 3.53
N CYS A 206 0.70 -7.62 2.53
CA CYS A 206 -0.58 -7.29 1.93
C CYS A 206 -1.62 -8.28 2.45
N PHE A 207 -2.57 -7.77 3.25
CA PHE A 207 -3.63 -8.56 3.83
C PHE A 207 -4.82 -8.66 2.88
N ALA A 208 -5.37 -9.87 2.76
CA ALA A 208 -6.60 -10.11 2.03
C ALA A 208 -7.80 -9.57 2.82
N VAL A 209 -8.74 -8.91 2.15
CA VAL A 209 -10.01 -8.43 2.73
C VAL A 209 -11.19 -8.83 1.85
N PRO A 210 -12.43 -8.90 2.37
CA PRO A 210 -13.58 -9.23 1.54
C PRO A 210 -13.89 -8.15 0.49
N SER A 211 -13.63 -6.87 0.80
CA SER A 211 -13.79 -5.74 -0.11
C SER A 211 -12.90 -4.56 0.28
N LEU A 212 -12.44 -3.81 -0.71
CA LEU A 212 -11.64 -2.59 -0.47
C LEU A 212 -12.48 -1.48 0.18
N ASP A 213 -13.75 -1.31 -0.22
CA ASP A 213 -14.62 -0.29 0.38
C ASP A 213 -14.86 -0.55 1.87
N GLY A 214 -15.14 -1.81 2.24
CA GLY A 214 -15.27 -2.21 3.63
C GLY A 214 -13.98 -1.99 4.41
N ALA A 215 -12.82 -2.30 3.79
CA ALA A 215 -11.52 -2.07 4.39
C ALA A 215 -11.23 -0.57 4.61
N ARG A 216 -11.57 0.32 3.67
CA ARG A 216 -11.43 1.78 3.87
C ARG A 216 -12.21 2.25 5.08
N SER A 217 -13.47 1.86 5.19
CA SER A 217 -14.31 2.21 6.34
C SER A 217 -13.77 1.60 7.64
N ALA A 218 -13.22 0.39 7.60
CA ALA A 218 -12.62 -0.25 8.77
C ALA A 218 -11.32 0.46 9.22
N VAL A 219 -10.43 0.82 8.29
CA VAL A 219 -9.20 1.58 8.57
C VAL A 219 -9.54 2.92 9.25
N GLN A 220 -10.53 3.65 8.73
CA GLN A 220 -10.98 4.90 9.37
C GLN A 220 -11.53 4.67 10.79
N ARG A 221 -12.30 3.59 11.02
CA ARG A 221 -12.87 3.28 12.34
C ARG A 221 -11.82 2.96 13.39
N ILE A 222 -10.68 2.39 13.00
CA ILE A 222 -9.57 2.09 13.91
C ILE A 222 -8.64 3.29 14.13
N GLY A 223 -9.00 4.47 13.60
CA GLY A 223 -8.18 5.67 13.65
C GLY A 223 -6.96 5.63 12.74
N GLY A 224 -6.92 4.69 11.80
CA GLY A 224 -5.89 4.61 10.77
C GLY A 224 -6.24 5.46 9.56
N GLU A 225 -5.33 5.47 8.59
CA GLU A 225 -5.47 6.23 7.35
C GLU A 225 -5.17 5.38 6.11
N ILE A 226 -5.86 5.69 5.01
CA ILE A 226 -5.48 5.20 3.69
C ILE A 226 -4.42 6.17 3.15
N THR A 227 -3.16 5.77 3.23
CA THR A 227 -2.03 6.58 2.79
C THR A 227 -2.00 6.69 1.26
N ARG A 228 -2.41 5.62 0.55
CA ARG A 228 -2.45 5.64 -0.91
C ARG A 228 -3.39 4.62 -1.51
N ASP A 229 -3.97 4.98 -2.64
CA ASP A 229 -4.61 4.06 -3.58
C ASP A 229 -3.65 3.84 -4.75
N LEU A 230 -3.26 2.58 -5.00
CA LEU A 230 -2.33 2.23 -6.07
C LEU A 230 -3.02 2.10 -7.44
N GLN A 231 -4.35 2.20 -7.50
CA GLN A 231 -5.17 2.13 -8.71
C GLN A 231 -5.10 0.78 -9.45
N ASP A 232 -4.65 -0.27 -8.77
CA ASP A 232 -4.49 -1.63 -9.31
C ASP A 232 -5.18 -2.70 -8.44
N GLY A 233 -6.16 -2.27 -7.63
CA GLY A 233 -6.87 -3.12 -6.67
C GLY A 233 -6.17 -3.27 -5.33
N ARG A 234 -5.11 -2.50 -5.07
CA ARG A 234 -4.38 -2.48 -3.79
C ARG A 234 -4.43 -1.11 -3.13
N LEU A 235 -4.53 -1.13 -1.80
CA LEU A 235 -4.44 0.06 -0.95
C LEU A 235 -3.23 -0.03 -0.04
N MET A 236 -2.54 1.09 0.14
CA MET A 236 -1.61 1.29 1.25
C MET A 236 -2.36 1.98 2.39
N ALA A 237 -2.20 1.43 3.59
CA ALA A 237 -2.82 1.95 4.80
C ALA A 237 -1.79 2.02 5.93
N ALA A 238 -2.07 2.86 6.92
CA ALA A 238 -1.39 2.85 8.20
C ALA A 238 -2.43 2.76 9.32
N ASP A 239 -2.12 2.04 10.40
CA ASP A 239 -2.94 2.09 11.61
C ASP A 239 -2.74 3.40 12.40
N SER A 240 -3.47 3.57 13.49
CA SER A 240 -3.40 4.77 14.35
C SER A 240 -2.03 4.98 15.01
N GLN A 241 -1.14 3.98 14.96
CA GLN A 241 0.23 4.04 15.49
C GLN A 241 1.28 4.14 14.38
N GLY A 242 0.84 4.30 13.12
CA GLY A 242 1.69 4.50 11.95
C GLY A 242 2.19 3.20 11.30
N ALA A 243 1.71 2.03 11.71
CA ALA A 243 2.15 0.78 11.11
C ALA A 243 1.60 0.63 9.69
N ALA A 244 2.51 0.73 8.72
CA ALA A 244 2.16 0.63 7.30
C ALA A 244 1.97 -0.83 6.87
N PHE A 245 0.90 -1.08 6.11
CA PHE A 245 0.60 -2.36 5.47
C PHE A 245 -0.17 -2.14 4.16
N MET A 246 -0.33 -3.21 3.40
CA MET A 246 -1.18 -3.20 2.21
C MET A 246 -2.44 -4.03 2.39
N ILE A 247 -3.46 -3.69 1.60
CA ILE A 247 -4.75 -4.36 1.59
C ILE A 247 -5.14 -4.66 0.15
N GLN A 248 -5.68 -5.87 -0.07
CA GLN A 248 -6.19 -6.30 -1.37
C GLN A 248 -7.44 -7.17 -1.20
N ALA A 249 -8.40 -7.08 -2.14
CA ALA A 249 -9.58 -7.92 -2.09
C ALA A 249 -9.25 -9.41 -2.34
N ALA A 250 -9.82 -10.30 -1.51
CA ALA A 250 -9.73 -11.75 -1.65
C ALA A 250 -10.50 -12.19 -2.90
N GLY A 251 -9.81 -12.34 -4.04
CA GLY A 251 -10.41 -12.72 -5.32
C GLY A 251 -9.94 -11.87 -6.50
N ASP A 252 -9.33 -10.71 -6.26
CA ASP A 252 -8.64 -9.96 -7.31
C ASP A 252 -7.18 -10.39 -7.34
N PRO A 253 -6.70 -11.08 -8.38
CA PRO A 253 -5.27 -11.28 -8.56
C PRO A 253 -4.59 -9.93 -8.84
N ALA A 254 -3.65 -9.52 -8.00
CA ALA A 254 -2.75 -8.41 -8.38
C ALA A 254 -2.00 -8.85 -9.63
N GLY A 255 -2.21 -8.12 -10.74
CA GLY A 255 -1.52 -8.37 -12.00
C GLY A 255 -2.15 -9.40 -12.95
N ALA A 256 -3.28 -10.05 -12.64
CA ALA A 256 -4.05 -10.70 -13.71
C ALA A 256 -5.04 -9.66 -14.25
N THR A 257 -4.63 -9.07 -15.37
CA THR A 257 -5.14 -7.86 -15.99
C THR A 257 -4.99 -6.63 -15.11
N ALA A 258 -4.32 -5.62 -15.64
CA ALA A 258 -4.81 -4.26 -15.52
C ALA A 258 -6.26 -4.29 -16.02
N THR A 259 -7.19 -4.75 -15.17
CA THR A 259 -8.60 -4.51 -15.38
C THR A 259 -8.75 -3.03 -15.11
N PRO A 260 -9.43 -2.29 -16.01
CA PRO A 260 -9.41 -0.84 -15.98
C PRO A 260 -9.81 -0.39 -14.58
N ALA A 261 -9.22 0.73 -14.13
CA ALA A 261 -9.76 1.54 -13.04
C ALA A 261 -11.27 1.32 -12.95
N THR A 262 -11.79 1.00 -11.75
CA THR A 262 -13.23 0.93 -11.44
C THR A 262 -13.98 1.73 -12.49
N ASP A 263 -14.87 1.12 -13.27
CA ASP A 263 -15.59 1.82 -14.34
C ASP A 263 -16.28 3.08 -13.78
N HIS A 264 -15.49 4.13 -13.75
CA HIS A 264 -15.76 5.48 -14.13
C HIS A 264 -15.36 5.58 -15.61
N SER A 265 -15.54 4.53 -16.42
CA SER A 265 -15.75 4.76 -17.84
C SER A 265 -16.84 5.83 -17.82
N PRO A 266 -16.55 7.05 -18.32
CA PRO A 266 -17.55 8.07 -18.37
C PRO A 266 -18.70 7.41 -19.11
N ARG A 267 -19.80 7.08 -18.40
CA ARG A 267 -20.86 6.28 -19.00
C ARG A 267 -21.16 7.02 -20.30
N PRO A 268 -20.95 6.45 -21.48
CA PRO A 268 -20.83 7.26 -22.70
C PRO A 268 -22.11 8.04 -22.95
N TRP A 269 -23.24 7.55 -22.42
CA TRP A 269 -24.50 8.27 -22.35
C TRP A 269 -24.48 9.54 -21.49
N ARG A 270 -23.72 9.64 -20.39
CA ARG A 270 -23.53 10.86 -19.59
C ARG A 270 -22.68 11.88 -20.31
N ALA A 271 -21.61 11.44 -20.99
CA ALA A 271 -20.80 12.30 -21.86
C ALA A 271 -21.62 12.77 -23.08
N ALA A 272 -22.39 11.88 -23.71
CA ALA A 272 -23.30 12.19 -24.80
C ALA A 272 -24.45 13.10 -24.34
N LEU A 273 -25.03 12.87 -23.15
CA LEU A 273 -26.05 13.74 -22.56
C LEU A 273 -25.47 15.12 -22.25
N GLY A 274 -24.26 15.18 -21.69
CA GLY A 274 -23.53 16.43 -21.50
C GLY A 274 -23.26 17.15 -22.82
N LEU A 275 -22.86 16.43 -23.87
CA LEU A 275 -22.64 16.97 -25.21
C LEU A 275 -23.96 17.45 -25.87
N ILE A 276 -25.07 16.73 -25.66
CA ILE A 276 -26.41 17.12 -26.10
C ILE A 276 -26.87 18.37 -25.35
N CYS A 277 -26.66 18.46 -24.04
CA CYS A 277 -26.95 19.66 -23.26
C CYS A 277 -26.11 20.85 -23.71
N ILE A 278 -24.83 20.63 -24.04
CA ILE A 278 -23.96 21.67 -24.62
C ILE A 278 -24.48 22.10 -25.99
N TRP A 279 -24.79 21.17 -26.91
CA TRP A 279 -25.33 21.50 -28.23
C TRP A 279 -26.68 22.21 -28.15
N LEU A 280 -27.59 21.77 -27.27
CA LEU A 280 -28.85 22.45 -27.00
C LEU A 280 -28.61 23.86 -26.46
N ALA A 281 -27.66 24.04 -25.53
CA ALA A 281 -27.33 25.35 -25.00
C ALA A 281 -26.69 26.29 -26.05
N VAL A 282 -25.95 25.76 -27.03
CA VAL A 282 -25.44 26.54 -28.18
C VAL A 282 -26.57 26.91 -29.14
N VAL A 283 -27.38 25.93 -29.55
CA VAL A 283 -28.43 26.11 -30.57
C VAL A 283 -29.59 26.97 -30.04
N MET A 284 -29.91 26.85 -28.75
CA MET A 284 -30.97 27.63 -28.11
C MET A 284 -30.46 28.94 -27.50
N GLU A 285 -29.19 29.30 -27.73
CA GLU A 285 -28.56 30.52 -27.20
C GLU A 285 -28.89 30.71 -25.71
N LEU A 286 -28.54 29.74 -24.85
CA LEU A 286 -28.86 29.77 -23.41
C LEU A 286 -27.69 30.32 -22.59
N PRO A 287 -27.54 31.66 -22.45
CA PRO A 287 -26.41 32.26 -21.73
C PRO A 287 -26.35 31.86 -20.25
N LEU A 288 -27.51 31.60 -19.63
CA LEU A 288 -27.59 31.16 -18.24
C LEU A 288 -26.87 29.82 -18.01
N PHE A 289 -27.00 28.88 -18.95
CA PHE A 289 -26.40 27.54 -18.84
C PHE A 289 -24.87 27.64 -18.80
N TRP A 290 -24.30 28.41 -19.72
CA TRP A 290 -22.86 28.65 -19.81
C TRP A 290 -22.32 29.40 -18.59
N GLY A 291 -23.05 30.39 -18.09
CA GLY A 291 -22.61 31.13 -16.91
C GLY A 291 -22.54 30.26 -15.65
N VAL A 292 -23.52 29.37 -15.43
CA VAL A 292 -23.50 28.39 -14.34
C VAL A 292 -22.36 27.38 -14.52
N LEU A 293 -22.12 26.90 -15.75
CA LEU A 293 -21.06 25.95 -16.05
C LEU A 293 -19.66 26.52 -15.73
N PHE A 294 -19.38 27.75 -16.14
CA PHE A 294 -18.12 28.43 -15.84
C PHE A 294 -17.92 28.70 -14.33
N LEU A 295 -19.00 28.95 -13.57
CA LEU A 295 -18.92 29.08 -12.11
C LEU A 295 -18.56 27.75 -11.45
N LEU A 296 -19.20 26.66 -11.88
CA LEU A 296 -18.88 25.32 -11.38
C LEU A 296 -17.42 24.95 -11.68
N TRP A 297 -16.92 25.30 -12.86
CA TRP A 297 -15.54 25.04 -13.23
C TRP A 297 -14.56 25.85 -12.37
N SER A 298 -14.85 27.14 -12.15
CA SER A 298 -14.07 28.02 -11.26
C SER A 298 -14.05 27.52 -9.82
N TRP A 299 -15.20 27.08 -9.31
CA TRP A 299 -15.31 26.52 -7.96
C TRP A 299 -14.48 25.25 -7.78
N SER A 300 -14.45 24.38 -8.78
CA SER A 300 -13.61 23.19 -8.77
C SER A 300 -12.12 23.55 -8.75
N ALA A 301 -11.71 24.53 -9.57
CA ALA A 301 -10.32 24.98 -9.63
C ALA A 301 -9.85 25.57 -8.29
N LEU A 302 -10.72 26.33 -7.62
CA LEU A 302 -10.43 26.92 -6.31
C LEU A 302 -10.22 25.86 -5.22
N ARG A 303 -11.05 24.79 -5.19
CA ARG A 303 -10.87 23.68 -4.25
C ARG A 303 -9.61 22.86 -4.52
N ALA A 304 -9.25 22.68 -5.79
CA ALA A 304 -8.08 21.90 -6.18
C ALA A 304 -6.75 22.69 -6.10
N GLY A 305 -6.78 24.02 -6.01
CA GLY A 305 -5.58 24.86 -6.07
C GLY A 305 -4.90 24.87 -7.45
N ARG A 306 -5.62 24.43 -8.50
CA ARG A 306 -5.14 24.32 -9.88
C ARG A 306 -6.24 24.77 -10.85
N ALA A 307 -5.90 25.64 -11.79
CA ALA A 307 -6.79 26.11 -12.84
C ALA A 307 -6.32 25.53 -14.18
N ASP A 308 -7.21 24.82 -14.88
CA ASP A 308 -6.90 24.24 -16.18
C ASP A 308 -7.37 25.19 -17.29
N PHE A 309 -6.46 25.54 -18.20
CA PHE A 309 -6.77 26.23 -19.45
C PHE A 309 -6.33 25.35 -20.64
N ILE A 310 -5.33 25.78 -21.41
CA ILE A 310 -4.64 24.92 -22.39
C ILE A 310 -3.68 23.98 -21.65
N ASP A 311 -2.93 24.53 -20.69
CA ASP A 311 -2.08 23.79 -19.77
C ASP A 311 -2.50 24.06 -18.32
N PRO A 312 -2.17 23.14 -17.39
CA PRO A 312 -2.50 23.31 -15.99
C PRO A 312 -1.65 24.37 -15.29
N VAL A 313 -2.34 25.26 -14.58
CA VAL A 313 -1.73 26.35 -13.82
C VAL A 313 -1.93 26.11 -12.34
N ASP A 314 -0.83 25.86 -11.63
CA ASP A 314 -0.82 25.64 -10.18
C ASP A 314 -0.71 26.96 -9.40
N ARG A 315 -1.52 27.11 -8.34
CA ARG A 315 -1.58 28.32 -7.50
C ARG A 315 -0.28 28.62 -6.77
N GLN A 316 0.45 27.60 -6.32
CA GLN A 316 1.71 27.79 -5.60
C GLN A 316 2.85 28.19 -6.55
N ARG A 317 2.85 27.67 -7.78
CA ARG A 317 3.90 27.96 -8.77
C ARG A 317 3.67 29.27 -9.51
N ASN A 318 2.43 29.59 -9.88
CA ASN A 318 2.10 30.77 -10.69
C ASN A 318 0.84 31.48 -10.15
N PRO A 319 0.93 32.14 -8.97
CA PRO A 319 -0.23 32.67 -8.26
C PRO A 319 -0.98 33.75 -9.04
N LEU A 320 -0.26 34.65 -9.73
CA LEU A 320 -0.87 35.73 -10.52
C LEU A 320 -1.69 35.18 -11.69
N LEU A 321 -1.15 34.19 -12.41
CA LEU A 321 -1.83 33.58 -13.55
C LEU A 321 -3.05 32.76 -13.10
N PHE A 322 -2.91 32.00 -12.02
CA PHE A 322 -4.00 31.22 -11.42
C PHE A 322 -5.19 32.11 -11.02
N TRP A 323 -4.92 33.22 -10.31
CA TRP A 323 -5.96 34.15 -9.89
C TRP A 323 -6.55 34.93 -11.05
N GLY A 324 -5.74 35.31 -12.05
CA GLY A 324 -6.22 35.95 -13.28
C GLY A 324 -7.23 35.08 -14.01
N LEU A 325 -6.88 33.82 -14.27
CA LEU A 325 -7.78 32.85 -14.93
C LEU A 325 -9.08 32.64 -14.14
N SER A 326 -8.97 32.43 -12.82
CA SER A 326 -10.14 32.21 -11.96
C SER A 326 -11.09 33.42 -11.96
N ALA A 327 -10.53 34.64 -11.90
CA ALA A 327 -11.31 35.88 -11.94
C ALA A 327 -11.99 36.10 -13.30
N THR A 328 -11.31 35.77 -14.41
CA THR A 328 -11.88 35.86 -15.76
C THR A 328 -13.09 34.93 -15.92
N TRP A 329 -13.00 33.68 -15.47
CA TRP A 329 -14.11 32.74 -15.56
C TRP A 329 -15.31 33.16 -14.73
N ILE A 330 -15.07 33.60 -13.49
CA ILE A 330 -16.13 34.12 -12.62
C ILE A 330 -16.78 35.38 -13.22
N GLY A 331 -15.99 36.29 -13.78
CA GLY A 331 -16.49 37.51 -14.42
C GLY A 331 -17.38 37.21 -15.63
N LEU A 332 -16.91 36.33 -16.53
CA LEU A 332 -17.69 35.88 -17.69
C LEU A 332 -18.99 35.18 -17.27
N SER A 333 -18.92 34.34 -16.23
CA SER A 333 -20.11 33.70 -15.67
C SER A 333 -21.17 34.68 -15.21
N LEU A 334 -20.78 35.64 -14.38
CA LEU A 334 -21.70 36.62 -13.80
C LEU A 334 -22.30 37.51 -14.88
N TRP A 335 -21.51 37.88 -15.89
CA TRP A 335 -22.00 38.64 -17.04
C TRP A 335 -23.05 37.85 -17.83
N MET A 336 -22.79 36.58 -18.15
CA MET A 336 -23.72 35.75 -18.90
C MET A 336 -25.01 35.43 -18.11
N ILE A 337 -24.90 35.19 -16.80
CA ILE A 337 -26.07 35.02 -15.93
C ILE A 337 -26.87 36.33 -15.87
N GLY A 338 -26.19 37.47 -15.73
CA GLY A 338 -26.82 38.78 -15.70
C GLY A 338 -27.58 39.09 -16.99
N ALA A 339 -26.97 38.85 -18.15
CA ALA A 339 -27.61 39.02 -19.46
C ALA A 339 -28.84 38.10 -19.61
N ALA A 340 -28.76 36.85 -19.16
CA ALA A 340 -29.89 35.91 -19.19
C ALA A 340 -31.07 36.33 -18.31
N LEU A 341 -30.78 37.05 -17.23
CA LEU A 341 -31.77 37.55 -16.27
C LEU A 341 -32.26 38.97 -16.60
N GLY A 342 -31.77 39.58 -17.69
CA GLY A 342 -32.13 40.95 -18.11
C GLY A 342 -31.58 42.04 -17.18
N LEU A 343 -30.47 41.76 -16.48
CA LEU A 343 -29.81 42.69 -15.56
C LEU A 343 -28.83 43.65 -16.25
N PHE A 344 -28.45 43.37 -17.51
CA PHE A 344 -27.57 44.18 -18.35
C PHE A 344 -28.02 44.17 -19.81
#